data_AF-A0A9Y2NA67-F1
#
_entry.id   AF-A0A9Y2NA67-F1
#
_cell.length_a   1.000
_cell.length_b   1.000
_cell.length_c   1.000
_cell.angle_alpha   90.00
_cell.angle_beta   90.00
_cell.angle_gamma   90.00
#
_symmetry.space_group_name_H-M   'P 1'
#
loop_
_entity.id
_entity.type
_entity.pdbx_description
1 polymer ?
#
loop_
_entity_poly.entity_id
_entity_poly.type
_entity_poly.pdbx_seq_one_letter_code
_entity_poly.pdbx_strand_id
1 'polypeptide(L)'
;MLIEDDVIAAIGPELTVAEAAAEVIDASGYIVIPGMIDTHRHLYQNLLRGLGSDWSLFQYCVAMFGTLGPNFTAEDMHLGNRLGSLDALDSGVTGVFDWSHNQLTPAHTDALVEGIESAGIRAQFGYGGSMKQYVECLAPPFRSTAHTDAAEVRRLRDRFPSDTGLITLGLAARGPDLSVMDVVKADWALARELGIRINIHLGQGIFPGRPAVAPLLDAGLLGNDLTFGHCNLLTDEEMKVMADHGVTATVTPEDEANMGHGFPRSPG
;
A
#
# COMPACT_ATOMS: atom_id res chain seq x y z
N MET A 1 22.78 -12.93 18.20
CA MET A 1 21.97 -13.42 17.07
C MET A 1 22.95 -13.79 15.96
N LEU A 2 22.78 -14.94 15.33
CA LEU A 2 23.58 -15.38 14.18
C LEU A 2 22.70 -15.32 12.93
N ILE A 3 23.25 -14.76 11.86
CA ILE A 3 22.62 -14.68 10.54
C ILE A 3 23.49 -15.47 9.55
N GLU A 4 22.86 -16.34 8.76
CA GLU A 4 23.48 -17.10 7.68
C GLU A 4 22.59 -16.96 6.44
N ASP A 5 23.16 -16.58 5.29
CA ASP A 5 22.44 -16.43 4.01
C ASP A 5 21.10 -15.67 4.14
N ASP A 6 21.13 -14.50 4.80
CA ASP A 6 19.97 -13.63 5.09
C ASP A 6 18.88 -14.20 6.02
N VAL A 7 19.15 -15.34 6.67
CA VAL A 7 18.23 -16.00 7.60
C VAL A 7 18.78 -15.95 9.02
N ILE A 8 17.90 -15.72 10.01
CA ILE A 8 18.26 -15.86 11.42
C ILE A 8 18.46 -17.35 11.71
N ALA A 9 19.73 -17.78 11.78
CA ALA A 9 20.10 -19.16 12.02
C ALA A 9 20.01 -19.55 13.51
N ALA A 10 20.33 -18.61 14.41
CA ALA A 10 20.25 -18.84 15.85
C ALA A 10 20.05 -17.55 16.66
N ILE A 11 19.34 -17.69 17.78
CA ILE A 11 19.19 -16.65 18.80
C ILE A 11 19.54 -17.28 20.16
N GLY A 12 20.48 -16.67 20.88
CA GLY A 12 20.89 -17.14 22.21
C GLY A 12 22.08 -16.36 22.76
N PRO A 13 22.38 -16.53 24.05
CA PRO A 13 23.62 -16.03 24.66
C PRO A 13 24.83 -16.83 24.17
N GLU A 14 26.01 -16.20 24.14
CA GLU A 14 27.31 -16.87 23.96
C GLU A 14 27.36 -17.85 22.76
N LEU A 15 26.72 -17.51 21.64
CA LEU A 15 26.72 -18.34 20.44
C LEU A 15 28.16 -18.58 19.98
N THR A 16 28.57 -19.86 19.88
CA THR A 16 29.89 -20.22 19.37
C THR A 16 29.86 -20.19 17.85
N VAL A 17 30.58 -19.23 17.27
CA VAL A 17 30.74 -19.10 15.81
C VAL A 17 32.20 -19.43 15.47
N ALA A 18 32.45 -20.14 14.38
CA ALA A 18 33.82 -20.33 13.91
C ALA A 18 34.40 -18.94 13.54
N GLU A 19 35.39 -18.46 14.31
CA GLU A 19 35.89 -17.07 14.28
C GLU A 19 36.35 -16.57 12.90
N ALA A 20 36.66 -17.47 11.97
CA ALA A 20 37.17 -17.11 10.64
C ALA A 20 36.07 -16.83 9.59
N ALA A 21 34.78 -16.88 9.93
CA ALA A 21 33.70 -16.93 8.93
C ALA A 21 32.59 -15.86 9.05
N ALA A 22 32.57 -15.00 10.06
CA ALA A 22 31.43 -14.10 10.30
C ALA A 22 31.84 -12.64 10.59
N GLU A 23 31.09 -11.70 10.02
CA GLU A 23 31.12 -10.29 10.42
C GLU A 23 30.45 -10.13 11.79
N VAL A 24 31.10 -9.39 12.70
CA VAL A 24 30.57 -9.13 14.04
C VAL A 24 30.14 -7.67 14.15
N ILE A 25 28.85 -7.47 14.39
CA ILE A 25 28.27 -6.15 14.69
C ILE A 25 28.09 -6.05 16.21
N ASP A 26 28.86 -5.17 16.86
CA ASP A 26 28.74 -4.92 18.30
C ASP A 26 27.53 -4.01 18.58
N ALA A 27 26.43 -4.62 19.02
CA ALA A 27 25.21 -3.93 19.44
C ALA A 27 25.16 -3.69 20.97
N SER A 28 26.30 -3.71 21.67
CA SER A 28 26.35 -3.44 23.11
C SER A 28 25.79 -2.05 23.44
N GLY A 29 24.84 -1.99 24.37
CA GLY A 29 24.15 -0.74 24.74
C GLY A 29 22.97 -0.38 23.83
N TYR A 30 22.65 -1.20 22.83
CA TYR A 30 21.49 -1.04 21.94
C TYR A 30 20.42 -2.11 22.22
N ILE A 31 19.21 -1.86 21.73
CA ILE A 31 18.14 -2.85 21.64
C ILE A 31 18.01 -3.27 20.18
N VAL A 32 18.08 -4.58 19.93
CA VAL A 32 17.80 -5.14 18.61
C VAL A 32 16.33 -5.57 18.58
N ILE A 33 15.57 -5.01 17.64
CA ILE A 33 14.16 -5.35 17.38
C ILE A 33 14.00 -5.84 15.94
N PRO A 34 12.93 -6.60 15.62
CA PRO A 34 12.52 -6.78 14.24
C PRO A 34 12.30 -5.41 13.59
N GLY A 35 12.69 -5.28 12.33
CA GLY A 35 12.39 -4.07 11.57
C GLY A 35 10.88 -3.84 11.47
N MET A 36 10.47 -2.57 11.49
CA MET A 36 9.05 -2.23 11.46
C MET A 36 8.47 -2.50 10.07
N ILE A 37 7.16 -2.83 10.04
CA ILE A 37 6.41 -3.07 8.82
C ILE A 37 5.38 -1.96 8.66
N ASP A 38 5.53 -1.17 7.60
CA ASP A 38 4.58 -0.15 7.20
C ASP A 38 3.58 -0.76 6.23
N THR A 39 2.36 -0.95 6.69
CA THR A 39 1.34 -1.71 5.94
C THR A 39 0.58 -0.86 4.93
N HIS A 40 0.82 0.46 4.85
CA HIS A 40 0.18 1.34 3.88
C HIS A 40 0.95 2.65 3.72
N ARG A 41 1.68 2.80 2.60
CA ARG A 41 2.41 4.04 2.30
C ARG A 41 2.36 4.40 0.83
N HIS A 42 2.23 5.68 0.53
CA HIS A 42 2.33 6.21 -0.84
C HIS A 42 3.76 6.73 -1.07
N LEU A 43 4.71 5.86 -1.48
CA LEU A 43 6.14 6.22 -1.48
C LEU A 43 6.46 7.41 -2.38
N TYR A 44 5.94 7.43 -3.61
CA TYR A 44 6.25 8.46 -4.59
C TYR A 44 5.84 9.87 -4.14
N GLN A 45 4.86 9.97 -3.25
CA GLN A 45 4.39 11.25 -2.70
C GLN A 45 5.38 11.89 -1.74
N ASN A 46 6.48 11.23 -1.40
CA ASN A 46 7.51 11.81 -0.56
C ASN A 46 8.14 13.09 -1.18
N LEU A 47 8.09 13.25 -2.52
CA LEU A 47 8.49 14.51 -3.18
C LEU A 47 7.59 15.70 -2.83
N LEU A 48 6.40 15.45 -2.31
CA LEU A 48 5.42 16.47 -1.92
C LEU A 48 5.43 16.73 -0.40
N ARG A 49 6.41 16.18 0.33
CA ARG A 49 6.51 16.36 1.78
C ARG A 49 6.48 17.85 2.15
N GLY A 50 5.60 18.20 3.08
CA GLY A 50 5.39 19.58 3.54
C GLY A 50 4.39 20.38 2.72
N LEU A 51 3.87 19.84 1.61
CA LEU A 51 2.73 20.41 0.91
C LEU A 51 1.42 19.83 1.47
N GLY A 52 0.40 20.68 1.63
CA GLY A 52 -0.94 20.23 2.00
C GLY A 52 -1.08 19.69 3.42
N SER A 53 -0.22 20.11 4.35
CA SER A 53 -0.31 19.74 5.77
C SER A 53 -1.61 20.20 6.45
N ASP A 54 -2.34 21.13 5.85
CA ASP A 54 -3.63 21.66 6.29
C ASP A 54 -4.79 21.25 5.37
N TRP A 55 -4.58 20.27 4.49
CA TRP A 55 -5.62 19.80 3.57
C TRP A 55 -6.49 18.73 4.21
N SER A 56 -7.81 18.89 4.04
CA SER A 56 -8.75 17.77 4.16
C SER A 56 -8.52 16.73 3.05
N LEU A 57 -9.00 15.51 3.27
CA LEU A 57 -8.89 14.43 2.28
C LEU A 57 -9.48 14.82 0.91
N PHE A 58 -10.58 15.59 0.89
CA PHE A 58 -11.15 16.07 -0.37
C PHE A 58 -10.23 17.08 -1.09
N GLN A 59 -9.61 18.01 -0.35
CA GLN A 59 -8.63 18.94 -0.92
C GLN A 59 -7.41 18.18 -1.45
N TYR A 60 -6.94 17.17 -0.71
CA TYR A 60 -5.91 16.24 -1.17
C TYR A 60 -6.30 15.56 -2.49
N CYS A 61 -7.48 14.96 -2.58
CA CYS A 61 -7.94 14.29 -3.81
C CYS A 61 -8.00 15.26 -4.99
N VAL A 62 -8.53 16.47 -4.81
CA VAL A 62 -8.59 17.49 -5.88
C VAL A 62 -7.19 17.88 -6.33
N ALA A 63 -6.28 18.13 -5.38
CA ALA A 63 -4.91 18.51 -5.69
C ALA A 63 -4.16 17.37 -6.39
N MET A 64 -4.18 16.16 -5.83
CA MET A 64 -3.43 15.02 -6.35
C MET A 64 -3.99 14.51 -7.68
N PHE A 65 -5.30 14.32 -7.78
CA PHE A 65 -5.89 13.69 -8.98
C PHE A 65 -6.04 14.68 -10.13
N GLY A 66 -6.34 15.95 -9.82
CA GLY A 66 -6.62 16.98 -10.82
C GLY A 66 -5.41 17.82 -11.22
N THR A 67 -4.44 18.02 -10.32
CA THR A 67 -3.39 19.04 -10.50
C THR A 67 -1.98 18.48 -10.43
N LEU A 68 -1.57 17.93 -9.29
CA LEU A 68 -0.17 17.55 -9.05
C LEU A 68 0.19 16.25 -9.76
N GLY A 69 -0.61 15.20 -9.57
CA GLY A 69 -0.33 13.86 -10.10
C GLY A 69 -0.07 13.84 -11.62
N PRO A 70 -0.91 14.47 -12.45
CA PRO A 70 -0.71 14.51 -13.90
C PRO A 70 0.59 15.16 -14.38
N ASN A 71 1.28 15.93 -13.53
CA ASN A 71 2.54 16.61 -13.86
C ASN A 71 3.79 15.82 -13.48
N PHE A 72 3.67 14.70 -12.76
CA PHE A 72 4.82 13.85 -12.46
C PHE A 72 5.35 13.21 -13.74
N THR A 73 6.66 13.27 -13.91
CA THR A 73 7.40 12.51 -14.91
C THR A 73 7.80 11.13 -14.37
N ALA A 74 8.29 10.25 -15.24
CA ALA A 74 8.88 8.99 -14.80
C ALA A 74 10.10 9.21 -13.89
N GLU A 75 10.90 10.26 -14.10
CA GLU A 75 12.02 10.60 -13.23
C GLU A 75 11.54 10.99 -11.83
N ASP A 76 10.48 11.79 -11.73
CA ASP A 76 9.88 12.14 -10.43
C ASP A 76 9.38 10.89 -9.69
N MET A 77 8.80 9.92 -10.43
CA MET A 77 8.39 8.65 -9.84
C MET A 77 9.56 7.84 -9.27
N HIS A 78 10.65 7.74 -10.03
CA HIS A 78 11.86 7.06 -9.56
C HIS A 78 12.40 7.73 -8.29
N LEU A 79 12.59 9.06 -8.33
CA LEU A 79 13.12 9.83 -7.21
C LEU A 79 12.20 9.75 -6.00
N GLY A 80 10.88 9.82 -6.20
CA GLY A 80 9.90 9.72 -5.14
C GLY A 80 9.92 8.37 -4.45
N ASN A 81 9.88 7.27 -5.21
CA ASN A 81 9.92 5.94 -4.61
C ASN A 81 11.27 5.64 -3.95
N ARG A 82 12.38 6.10 -4.52
CA ARG A 82 13.70 5.96 -3.92
C ARG A 82 13.81 6.74 -2.61
N LEU A 83 13.42 8.01 -2.60
CA LEU A 83 13.44 8.85 -1.39
C LEU A 83 12.46 8.34 -0.33
N GLY A 84 11.26 7.94 -0.74
CA GLY A 84 10.26 7.25 0.10
C GLY A 84 10.84 6.04 0.81
N SER A 85 11.52 5.18 0.07
CA SER A 85 12.11 3.95 0.58
C SER A 85 13.27 4.19 1.53
N LEU A 86 14.17 5.13 1.19
CA LEU A 86 15.30 5.49 2.05
C LEU A 86 14.85 6.12 3.37
N ASP A 87 13.82 6.98 3.34
CA ASP A 87 13.25 7.58 4.55
C ASP A 87 12.54 6.54 5.44
N ALA A 88 11.91 5.53 4.84
CA ALA A 88 11.39 4.39 5.59
C ALA A 88 12.52 3.61 6.28
N LEU A 89 13.59 3.29 5.57
CA LEU A 89 14.76 2.61 6.14
C LEU A 89 15.41 3.42 7.28
N ASP A 90 15.59 4.73 7.08
CA ASP A 90 16.19 5.63 8.06
C ASP A 90 15.37 5.72 9.37
N SER A 91 14.05 5.53 9.28
CA SER A 91 13.15 5.48 10.43
C SER A 91 12.99 4.09 11.06
N GLY A 92 13.69 3.07 10.55
CA GLY A 92 13.64 1.69 11.07
C GLY A 92 12.53 0.82 10.48
N VAL A 93 11.84 1.29 9.44
CA VAL A 93 10.92 0.49 8.62
C VAL A 93 11.73 -0.33 7.63
N THR A 94 11.50 -1.65 7.62
CA THR A 94 12.24 -2.58 6.74
C THR A 94 11.36 -3.25 5.71
N GLY A 95 10.03 -3.18 5.87
CA GLY A 95 9.03 -3.69 4.93
C GLY A 95 7.91 -2.68 4.72
N VAL A 96 7.51 -2.48 3.47
CA VAL A 96 6.43 -1.53 3.12
C VAL A 96 5.43 -2.12 2.12
N PHE A 97 4.15 -1.81 2.28
CA PHE A 97 3.19 -1.87 1.16
C PHE A 97 3.18 -0.51 0.44
N ASP A 98 3.73 -0.45 -0.77
CA ASP A 98 3.68 0.75 -1.60
C ASP A 98 2.32 0.84 -2.28
N TRP A 99 1.42 1.66 -1.72
CA TRP A 99 0.19 2.06 -2.40
C TRP A 99 0.55 3.00 -3.56
N SER A 100 0.84 2.40 -4.72
CA SER A 100 1.43 3.09 -5.86
C SER A 100 0.39 3.44 -6.91
N HIS A 101 -0.33 4.54 -6.69
CA HIS A 101 -1.18 5.16 -7.72
C HIS A 101 -0.41 6.26 -8.47
N ASN A 102 -0.91 6.69 -9.65
CA ASN A 102 -0.28 7.65 -10.58
C ASN A 102 0.63 7.05 -11.68
N GLN A 103 0.39 5.82 -12.08
CA GLN A 103 1.12 5.18 -13.18
C GLN A 103 0.57 5.63 -14.55
N LEU A 104 0.97 6.82 -15.02
CA LEU A 104 0.45 7.42 -16.26
C LEU A 104 0.81 6.62 -17.52
N THR A 105 1.98 5.96 -17.51
CA THR A 105 2.48 5.07 -18.57
C THR A 105 3.28 3.92 -17.96
N PRO A 106 3.54 2.83 -18.71
CA PRO A 106 4.42 1.76 -18.23
C PRO A 106 5.81 2.25 -17.79
N ALA A 107 6.35 3.31 -18.42
CA ALA A 107 7.61 3.91 -18.00
C ALA A 107 7.55 4.55 -16.61
N HIS A 108 6.39 5.07 -16.18
CA HIS A 108 6.20 5.52 -14.80
C HIS A 108 6.20 4.33 -13.84
N THR A 109 5.51 3.24 -14.21
CA THR A 109 5.50 2.00 -13.42
C THR A 109 6.92 1.45 -13.24
N ASP A 110 7.68 1.34 -14.33
CA ASP A 110 9.05 0.82 -14.28
C ASP A 110 9.94 1.71 -13.42
N ALA A 111 9.82 3.04 -13.54
CA ALA A 111 10.57 3.98 -12.72
C ALA A 111 10.24 3.90 -11.22
N LEU A 112 8.96 3.74 -10.85
CA LEU A 112 8.53 3.52 -9.46
C LEU A 112 9.21 2.28 -8.86
N VAL A 113 9.21 1.19 -9.62
CA VAL A 113 9.83 -0.07 -9.23
C VAL A 113 11.34 0.08 -9.09
N GLU A 114 12.01 0.67 -10.09
CA GLU A 114 13.46 0.93 -10.06
C GLU A 114 13.85 1.81 -8.88
N GLY A 115 12.98 2.75 -8.48
CA GLY A 115 13.18 3.57 -7.29
C GLY A 115 13.27 2.72 -6.01
N ILE A 116 12.35 1.77 -5.83
CA ILE A 116 12.35 0.82 -4.70
C ILE A 116 13.59 -0.09 -4.77
N GLU A 117 13.85 -0.69 -5.94
CA GLU A 117 15.00 -1.58 -6.16
C GLU A 117 16.32 -0.90 -5.79
N SER A 118 16.49 0.37 -6.19
CA SER A 118 17.71 1.14 -5.90
C SER A 118 17.91 1.51 -4.42
N ALA A 119 16.85 1.45 -3.61
CA ALA A 119 16.90 1.72 -2.18
C ALA A 119 17.09 0.43 -1.34
N GLY A 120 16.73 -0.74 -1.88
CA GLY A 120 16.95 -2.04 -1.23
C GLY A 120 15.98 -2.36 -0.08
N ILE A 121 14.87 -1.64 0.06
CA ILE A 121 13.83 -1.96 1.05
C ILE A 121 13.01 -3.19 0.61
N ARG A 122 12.50 -3.97 1.56
CA ARG A 122 11.47 -4.97 1.25
C ARG A 122 10.15 -4.27 0.93
N ALA A 123 9.53 -4.61 -0.19
CA ALA A 123 8.27 -3.99 -0.59
C ALA A 123 7.27 -5.00 -1.16
N GLN A 124 5.99 -4.76 -0.89
CA GLN A 124 4.92 -5.22 -1.77
C GLN A 124 4.49 -4.01 -2.60
N PHE A 125 4.84 -4.03 -3.90
CA PHE A 125 4.48 -2.99 -4.84
C PHE A 125 3.01 -3.13 -5.22
N GLY A 126 2.17 -2.22 -4.74
CA GLY A 126 0.74 -2.18 -5.03
C GLY A 126 0.47 -1.38 -6.30
N TYR A 127 0.16 -2.06 -7.41
CA TYR A 127 -0.23 -1.37 -8.63
C TYR A 127 -1.60 -0.70 -8.46
N GLY A 128 -1.65 0.63 -8.49
CA GLY A 128 -2.87 1.43 -8.29
C GLY A 128 -3.42 2.08 -9.56
N GLY A 129 -2.71 1.98 -10.67
CA GLY A 129 -3.10 2.56 -11.95
C GLY A 129 -2.92 4.08 -12.04
N SER A 130 -3.53 4.69 -13.06
CA SER A 130 -3.26 6.07 -13.43
C SER A 130 -4.26 7.08 -12.85
N MET A 131 -3.88 8.36 -12.80
CA MET A 131 -4.78 9.44 -12.35
C MET A 131 -6.06 9.57 -13.19
N LYS A 132 -6.07 9.08 -14.43
CA LYS A 132 -7.29 9.03 -15.25
C LYS A 132 -8.39 8.17 -14.60
N GLN A 133 -8.00 7.15 -13.84
CA GLN A 133 -8.95 6.31 -13.12
C GLN A 133 -9.48 6.97 -11.85
N TYR A 134 -8.76 7.96 -11.29
CA TYR A 134 -9.15 8.64 -10.05
C TYR A 134 -9.84 9.99 -10.30
N VAL A 135 -9.60 10.65 -11.44
CA VAL A 135 -10.22 11.94 -11.75
C VAL A 135 -11.75 11.84 -11.85
N GLU A 136 -12.30 10.69 -12.27
CA GLU A 136 -13.74 10.42 -12.27
C GLU A 136 -14.34 10.45 -10.84
N CYS A 137 -13.54 10.18 -9.81
CA CYS A 137 -13.98 10.24 -8.42
C CYS A 137 -14.21 11.68 -7.94
N LEU A 138 -13.78 12.71 -8.68
CA LEU A 138 -13.96 14.12 -8.33
C LEU A 138 -15.27 14.73 -8.84
N ALA A 139 -16.00 14.04 -9.71
CA ALA A 139 -17.26 14.51 -10.29
C ALA A 139 -18.40 13.53 -10.01
N PRO A 140 -19.66 13.98 -9.85
CA PRO A 140 -20.81 13.08 -9.70
C PRO A 140 -20.82 11.98 -10.78
N PRO A 141 -21.01 10.70 -10.41
CA PRO A 141 -21.46 10.18 -9.11
C PRO A 141 -20.35 9.92 -8.07
N PHE A 142 -19.16 10.49 -8.25
CA PHE A 142 -17.97 10.32 -7.41
C PHE A 142 -17.53 8.85 -7.31
N ARG A 143 -17.51 8.19 -8.48
CA ARG A 143 -17.10 6.80 -8.66
C ARG A 143 -16.51 6.65 -10.05
N SER A 144 -15.39 5.94 -10.11
CA SER A 144 -14.74 5.57 -11.34
C SER A 144 -15.41 4.37 -12.01
N THR A 145 -15.52 4.46 -13.32
CA THR A 145 -15.93 3.39 -14.23
C THR A 145 -14.73 2.80 -15.00
N ALA A 146 -13.54 3.35 -14.78
CA ALA A 146 -12.32 2.91 -15.44
C ALA A 146 -11.73 1.67 -14.78
N HIS A 147 -11.47 0.65 -15.59
CA HIS A 147 -10.80 -0.58 -15.18
C HIS A 147 -9.30 -0.38 -14.98
N THR A 148 -8.72 -1.20 -14.11
CA THR A 148 -7.28 -1.42 -14.02
C THR A 148 -6.73 -1.94 -15.35
N ASP A 149 -5.51 -1.54 -15.73
CA ASP A 149 -4.85 -2.05 -16.93
C ASP A 149 -4.39 -3.51 -16.70
N ALA A 150 -5.21 -4.46 -17.15
CA ALA A 150 -4.94 -5.88 -16.95
C ALA A 150 -3.66 -6.35 -17.65
N ALA A 151 -3.28 -5.73 -18.77
CA ALA A 151 -2.05 -6.11 -19.48
C ALA A 151 -0.83 -5.71 -18.66
N GLU A 152 -0.87 -4.53 -18.04
CA GLU A 152 0.21 -4.03 -17.19
C GLU A 152 0.36 -4.84 -15.91
N VAL A 153 -0.74 -5.19 -15.23
CA VAL A 153 -0.68 -6.04 -14.02
C VAL A 153 -0.10 -7.42 -14.35
N ARG A 154 -0.44 -8.00 -15.51
CA ARG A 154 0.15 -9.27 -15.96
C ARG A 154 1.63 -9.14 -16.26
N ARG A 155 2.05 -8.07 -16.94
CA ARG A 155 3.48 -7.77 -17.18
C ARG A 155 4.25 -7.65 -15.88
N LEU A 156 3.68 -7.00 -14.86
CA LEU A 156 4.28 -6.90 -13.54
C LEU A 156 4.32 -8.24 -12.81
N ARG A 157 3.30 -9.09 -12.97
CA ARG A 157 3.33 -10.45 -12.39
C ARG A 157 4.44 -11.29 -13.01
N ASP A 158 4.69 -11.14 -14.32
CA ASP A 158 5.82 -11.79 -14.99
C ASP A 158 7.17 -11.27 -14.48
N ARG A 159 7.28 -9.97 -14.13
CA ARG A 159 8.47 -9.38 -13.50
C ARG A 159 8.65 -9.85 -12.05
N PHE A 160 7.54 -10.05 -11.31
CA PHE A 160 7.52 -10.47 -9.91
C PHE A 160 6.78 -11.81 -9.74
N PRO A 161 7.36 -12.92 -10.23
CA PRO A 161 6.69 -14.22 -10.23
C PRO A 161 6.64 -14.88 -8.83
N SER A 162 7.41 -14.36 -7.87
CA SER A 162 7.50 -14.89 -6.50
C SER A 162 6.79 -13.99 -5.50
N ASP A 163 6.20 -14.63 -4.48
CA ASP A 163 5.57 -13.96 -3.33
C ASP A 163 6.49 -13.90 -2.11
N THR A 164 7.76 -14.29 -2.25
CA THR A 164 8.78 -14.27 -1.18
C THR A 164 10.00 -13.41 -1.51
N GLY A 165 10.02 -12.78 -2.70
CA GLY A 165 11.08 -11.87 -3.12
C GLY A 165 11.23 -10.65 -2.20
N LEU A 166 12.34 -9.93 -2.35
CA LEU A 166 12.50 -8.64 -1.67
C LEU A 166 11.41 -7.65 -2.12
N ILE A 167 11.04 -7.70 -3.40
CA ILE A 167 9.88 -7.00 -3.96
C ILE A 167 8.88 -8.03 -4.47
N THR A 168 7.62 -7.86 -4.08
CA THR A 168 6.48 -8.68 -4.50
C THR A 168 5.38 -7.81 -5.09
N LEU A 169 4.44 -8.40 -5.81
CA LEU A 169 3.33 -7.67 -6.44
C LEU A 169 2.05 -7.76 -5.57
N GLY A 170 1.38 -6.63 -5.42
CA GLY A 170 0.00 -6.54 -4.93
C GLY A 170 -0.84 -5.66 -5.86
N LEU A 171 -2.16 -5.69 -5.66
CA LEU A 171 -3.07 -4.75 -6.30
C LEU A 171 -3.51 -3.69 -5.29
N ALA A 172 -3.19 -2.43 -5.57
CA ALA A 172 -3.71 -1.28 -4.85
C ALA A 172 -5.05 -0.86 -5.49
N ALA A 173 -6.07 -1.70 -5.30
CA ALA A 173 -7.32 -1.60 -6.04
C ALA A 173 -8.21 -0.46 -5.55
N ARG A 174 -9.07 0.05 -6.43
CA ARG A 174 -10.18 0.89 -5.99
C ARG A 174 -11.24 0.02 -5.32
N GLY A 175 -11.66 0.43 -4.13
CA GLY A 175 -12.76 -0.19 -3.40
C GLY A 175 -14.14 0.34 -3.83
N PRO A 176 -15.21 -0.18 -3.21
CA PRO A 176 -16.58 0.27 -3.45
C PRO A 176 -16.84 1.70 -2.95
N ASP A 177 -15.87 2.41 -2.39
CA ASP A 177 -15.97 3.86 -2.16
C ASP A 177 -15.61 4.68 -3.40
N LEU A 178 -14.69 4.16 -4.22
CA LEU A 178 -14.07 4.88 -5.34
C LEU A 178 -14.47 4.35 -6.71
N SER A 179 -15.02 3.15 -6.83
CA SER A 179 -15.40 2.55 -8.12
C SER A 179 -16.81 1.97 -8.10
N VAL A 180 -17.39 1.82 -9.28
CA VAL A 180 -18.64 1.04 -9.44
C VAL A 180 -18.37 -0.45 -9.22
N MET A 181 -19.38 -1.19 -8.73
CA MET A 181 -19.20 -2.60 -8.34
C MET A 181 -18.76 -3.52 -9.48
N ASP A 182 -19.12 -3.22 -10.74
CA ASP A 182 -18.68 -4.01 -11.89
C ASP A 182 -17.16 -3.90 -12.11
N VAL A 183 -16.58 -2.71 -11.89
CA VAL A 183 -15.13 -2.50 -11.92
C VAL A 183 -14.46 -3.21 -10.75
N VAL A 184 -15.00 -3.07 -9.54
CA VAL A 184 -14.49 -3.75 -8.33
C VAL A 184 -14.42 -5.26 -8.56
N LYS A 185 -15.50 -5.87 -9.07
CA LYS A 185 -15.56 -7.31 -9.37
C LYS A 185 -14.51 -7.72 -10.40
N ALA A 186 -14.40 -6.98 -11.50
CA ALA A 186 -13.46 -7.30 -12.58
C ALA A 186 -12.00 -7.18 -12.14
N ASP A 187 -11.65 -6.09 -11.46
CA ASP A 187 -10.27 -5.82 -11.03
C ASP A 187 -9.83 -6.80 -9.93
N TRP A 188 -10.73 -7.18 -9.01
CA TRP A 188 -10.41 -8.16 -7.97
C TRP A 188 -10.36 -9.59 -8.51
N ALA A 189 -11.18 -9.92 -9.52
CA ALA A 189 -11.07 -11.20 -10.22
C ALA A 189 -9.71 -11.36 -10.89
N LEU A 190 -9.18 -10.29 -11.50
CA LEU A 190 -7.82 -10.27 -12.06
C LEU A 190 -6.75 -10.53 -10.97
N ALA A 191 -6.83 -9.85 -9.83
CA ALA A 191 -5.88 -10.07 -8.74
C ALA A 191 -5.89 -11.51 -8.23
N ARG A 192 -7.10 -12.08 -8.04
CA ARG A 192 -7.29 -13.47 -7.62
C ARG A 192 -6.80 -14.47 -8.65
N GLU A 193 -7.02 -14.20 -9.93
CA GLU A 193 -6.48 -15.02 -11.03
C GLU A 193 -4.94 -15.06 -10.99
N LEU A 194 -4.31 -13.94 -10.66
CA LEU A 194 -2.85 -13.82 -10.56
C LEU A 194 -2.27 -14.24 -9.20
N GLY A 195 -3.12 -14.54 -8.22
CA GLY A 195 -2.73 -14.93 -6.87
C GLY A 195 -2.12 -13.79 -6.05
N ILE A 196 -2.38 -12.53 -6.39
CA ILE A 196 -1.83 -11.36 -5.69
C ILE A 196 -2.82 -10.79 -4.68
N ARG A 197 -2.32 -10.24 -3.57
CA ARG A 197 -3.15 -9.61 -2.52
C ARG A 197 -3.79 -8.32 -3.03
N ILE A 198 -4.95 -7.99 -2.47
CA ILE A 198 -5.72 -6.79 -2.79
C ILE A 198 -5.73 -5.89 -1.56
N ASN A 199 -5.20 -4.68 -1.68
CA ASN A 199 -5.44 -3.63 -0.70
C ASN A 199 -6.48 -2.66 -1.29
N ILE A 200 -7.37 -2.11 -0.46
CA ILE A 200 -8.31 -1.02 -0.80
C ILE A 200 -8.33 0.06 0.28
N HIS A 201 -8.58 1.30 -0.11
CA HIS A 201 -9.11 2.30 0.82
C HIS A 201 -10.61 2.09 1.02
N LEU A 202 -11.08 2.03 2.27
CA LEU A 202 -12.49 1.85 2.59
C LEU A 202 -12.88 2.60 3.87
N GLY A 203 -14.02 3.30 3.86
CA GLY A 203 -14.55 3.98 5.04
C GLY A 203 -13.75 5.22 5.43
N GLN A 204 -13.10 5.87 4.47
CA GLN A 204 -12.11 6.96 4.66
C GLN A 204 -12.70 8.37 4.85
N GLY A 205 -13.98 8.53 5.20
CA GLY A 205 -14.52 9.85 5.56
C GLY A 205 -15.00 10.77 4.43
N ILE A 206 -14.54 10.62 3.17
CA ILE A 206 -14.99 11.51 2.05
C ILE A 206 -16.48 11.35 1.74
N PHE A 207 -17.03 10.15 1.93
CA PHE A 207 -18.38 9.80 1.49
C PHE A 207 -19.23 9.26 2.65
N PRO A 208 -19.60 10.09 3.63
CA PRO A 208 -20.40 9.66 4.76
C PRO A 208 -21.74 9.07 4.29
N GLY A 209 -22.13 7.93 4.88
CA GLY A 209 -23.39 7.25 4.60
C GLY A 209 -23.40 6.31 3.39
N ARG A 210 -22.26 6.07 2.73
CA ARG A 210 -22.14 4.98 1.75
C ARG A 210 -21.97 3.64 2.47
N PRO A 211 -22.76 2.59 2.14
CA PRO A 211 -22.49 1.25 2.62
C PRO A 211 -21.11 0.79 2.14
N ALA A 212 -20.23 0.48 3.08
CA ALA A 212 -18.84 0.16 2.78
C ALA A 212 -18.64 -1.36 2.63
N VAL A 213 -19.04 -2.14 3.65
CA VAL A 213 -18.83 -3.60 3.67
C VAL A 213 -20.01 -4.37 3.09
N ALA A 214 -21.25 -3.91 3.31
CA ALA A 214 -22.44 -4.62 2.85
C ALA A 214 -22.46 -4.96 1.34
N PRO A 215 -22.10 -4.04 0.41
CA PRO A 215 -22.08 -4.37 -1.02
C PRO A 215 -21.04 -5.44 -1.38
N LEU A 216 -19.95 -5.55 -0.61
CA LEU A 216 -18.92 -6.58 -0.80
C LEU A 216 -19.40 -7.93 -0.27
N LEU A 217 -20.08 -7.94 0.88
CA LEU A 217 -20.68 -9.12 1.47
C LEU A 217 -21.76 -9.71 0.53
N ASP A 218 -22.70 -8.88 0.08
CA ASP A 218 -23.78 -9.28 -0.84
C ASP A 218 -23.25 -9.85 -2.16
N ALA A 219 -22.11 -9.32 -2.62
CA ALA A 219 -21.45 -9.78 -3.83
C ALA A 219 -20.54 -11.01 -3.61
N GLY A 220 -20.39 -11.50 -2.37
CA GLY A 220 -19.51 -12.62 -2.03
C GLY A 220 -18.03 -12.32 -2.27
N LEU A 221 -17.60 -11.06 -2.11
CA LEU A 221 -16.25 -10.61 -2.44
C LEU A 221 -15.28 -10.60 -1.27
N LEU A 222 -15.73 -10.73 -0.02
CA LEU A 222 -14.84 -10.73 1.15
C LEU A 222 -13.99 -12.00 1.21
N GLY A 223 -12.74 -11.87 1.67
CA GLY A 223 -11.77 -12.96 1.71
C GLY A 223 -10.45 -12.57 2.38
N ASN A 224 -9.60 -13.56 2.65
CA ASN A 224 -8.32 -13.41 3.34
C ASN A 224 -7.19 -12.80 2.48
N ASP A 225 -7.51 -12.51 1.22
CA ASP A 225 -6.68 -11.83 0.24
C ASP A 225 -6.81 -10.30 0.31
N LEU A 226 -7.72 -9.79 1.15
CA LEU A 226 -8.04 -8.37 1.27
C LEU A 226 -7.44 -7.71 2.51
N THR A 227 -6.95 -6.47 2.32
CA THR A 227 -6.64 -5.53 3.39
C THR A 227 -7.38 -4.22 3.15
N PHE A 228 -8.09 -3.72 4.15
CA PHE A 228 -8.80 -2.44 4.08
C PHE A 228 -8.03 -1.36 4.85
N GLY A 229 -7.68 -0.28 4.17
CA GLY A 229 -7.10 0.92 4.76
C GLY A 229 -8.16 1.85 5.33
N HIS A 230 -7.78 2.57 6.39
CA HIS A 230 -8.57 3.54 7.13
C HIS A 230 -9.63 2.93 8.04
N CYS A 231 -10.71 2.42 7.46
CA CYS A 231 -11.85 1.84 8.19
C CYS A 231 -12.56 2.80 9.18
N ASN A 232 -12.31 4.13 9.12
CA ASN A 232 -12.82 5.10 10.11
C ASN A 232 -14.35 5.10 10.24
N LEU A 233 -15.06 4.99 9.13
CA LEU A 233 -16.52 5.01 9.08
C LEU A 233 -17.18 3.64 9.25
N LEU A 234 -16.40 2.57 9.45
CA LEU A 234 -16.96 1.24 9.66
C LEU A 234 -17.58 1.09 11.04
N THR A 235 -18.71 0.40 11.08
CA THR A 235 -19.35 -0.03 12.33
C THR A 235 -18.67 -1.25 12.93
N ASP A 236 -18.88 -1.49 14.23
CA ASP A 236 -18.33 -2.68 14.91
C ASP A 236 -18.86 -3.98 14.28
N GLU A 237 -20.08 -3.97 13.75
CA GLU A 237 -20.67 -5.09 13.00
C GLU A 237 -19.95 -5.33 11.67
N GLU A 238 -19.67 -4.28 10.91
CA GLU A 238 -18.89 -4.38 9.66
C GLU A 238 -17.45 -4.86 9.91
N MET A 239 -16.81 -4.38 10.99
CA MET A 239 -15.49 -4.85 11.41
C MET A 239 -15.51 -6.34 11.80
N LYS A 240 -16.58 -6.79 12.47
CA LYS A 240 -16.78 -8.21 12.76
C LYS A 240 -16.95 -9.03 11.47
N VAL A 241 -17.75 -8.54 10.52
CA VAL A 241 -17.92 -9.21 9.21
C VAL A 241 -16.59 -9.33 8.47
N MET A 242 -15.75 -8.30 8.49
CA MET A 242 -14.39 -8.36 7.95
C MET A 242 -13.56 -9.48 8.59
N ALA A 243 -13.52 -9.50 9.93
CA ALA A 243 -12.75 -10.49 10.69
C ALA A 243 -13.25 -11.92 10.42
N ASP A 244 -14.58 -12.13 10.37
CA ASP A 244 -15.19 -13.44 10.10
C ASP A 244 -14.84 -13.98 8.69
N HIS A 245 -14.45 -13.10 7.75
CA HIS A 245 -14.00 -13.46 6.40
C HIS A 245 -12.47 -13.41 6.21
N GLY A 246 -11.71 -13.16 7.28
CA GLY A 246 -10.25 -13.09 7.25
C GLY A 246 -9.69 -11.82 6.59
N VAL A 247 -10.52 -10.79 6.38
CA VAL A 247 -10.07 -9.50 5.86
C VAL A 247 -9.22 -8.80 6.93
N THR A 248 -8.05 -8.29 6.55
CA THR A 248 -7.18 -7.51 7.44
C THR A 248 -7.46 -6.01 7.32
N ALA A 249 -7.04 -5.23 8.32
CA ALA A 249 -7.16 -3.78 8.32
C ALA A 249 -5.78 -3.13 8.49
N THR A 250 -5.61 -1.95 7.89
CA THR A 250 -4.50 -1.03 8.15
C THR A 250 -5.06 0.32 8.57
N VAL A 251 -4.46 0.90 9.60
CA VAL A 251 -4.86 2.20 10.18
C VAL A 251 -3.73 3.19 9.97
N THR A 252 -4.07 4.41 9.60
CA THR A 252 -3.12 5.48 9.28
C THR A 252 -3.41 6.69 10.18
N PRO A 253 -3.20 6.58 11.51
CA PRO A 253 -3.76 7.50 12.48
C PRO A 253 -3.29 8.96 12.32
N GLU A 254 -2.07 9.17 11.84
CA GLU A 254 -1.53 10.51 11.58
C GLU A 254 -2.23 11.17 10.39
N ASP A 255 -2.32 10.47 9.26
CA ASP A 255 -3.07 10.88 8.07
C ASP A 255 -4.56 11.11 8.39
N GLU A 256 -5.20 10.16 9.07
CA GLU A 256 -6.62 10.21 9.39
C GLU A 256 -6.99 11.40 10.28
N ALA A 257 -6.12 11.72 11.26
CA ALA A 257 -6.28 12.88 12.12
C ALA A 257 -6.05 14.20 11.38
N ASN A 258 -5.05 14.25 10.50
CA ASN A 258 -4.69 15.45 9.75
C ASN A 258 -5.72 15.77 8.64
N MET A 259 -6.13 14.78 7.87
CA MET A 259 -7.01 14.96 6.71
C MET A 259 -8.50 14.92 7.04
N GLY A 260 -8.85 14.75 8.31
CA GLY A 260 -10.23 14.82 8.79
C GLY A 260 -11.07 13.60 8.42
N HIS A 261 -10.49 12.40 8.44
CA HIS A 261 -11.21 11.15 8.16
C HIS A 261 -12.20 10.80 9.28
N GLY A 262 -11.92 11.28 10.50
CA GLY A 262 -12.60 10.91 11.72
C GLY A 262 -11.63 10.34 12.73
N PHE A 263 -12.14 9.58 13.71
CA PHE A 263 -11.29 8.91 14.69
C PHE A 263 -10.73 7.62 14.10
N PRO A 264 -9.41 7.36 14.24
CA PRO A 264 -8.82 6.08 13.88
C PRO A 264 -9.51 4.92 14.58
N ARG A 265 -9.86 3.89 13.81
CA ARG A 265 -10.55 2.68 14.29
C ARG A 265 -9.54 1.55 14.41
N SER A 266 -9.16 1.18 15.64
CA SER A 266 -8.47 -0.09 15.88
C SER A 266 -9.46 -1.15 16.35
N PRO A 267 -9.35 -2.43 15.93
CA PRO A 267 -10.07 -3.52 16.57
C PRO A 267 -9.71 -3.52 18.07
N GLY A 268 -10.75 -3.50 18.92
CA GLY A 268 -10.61 -3.72 20.36
C GLY A 268 -10.59 -5.20 20.72
#